data_AF-A0AAX3WG19-F1
#
_entry.id   AF-A0AAX3WG19-F1
#
_cell.length_a   1.000
_cell.length_b   1.000
_cell.length_c   1.000
_cell.angle_alpha   90.00
_cell.angle_beta   90.00
_cell.angle_gamma   90.00
#
_symmetry.space_group_name_H-M   'P 1'
#
loop_
_entity.id
_entity.type
_entity.pdbx_description
1 polymer ?
#
loop_
_entity_poly.entity_id
_entity_poly.type
_entity_poly.pdbx_seq_one_letter_code
_entity_poly.pdbx_strand_id
1 'polypeptide(L)'
;MKPCRVRAHVDTVVARILLGFEQGRGRGGAENALLVAEYVEALEGLPLAVIQAAASRFRDKTTILRWDPAWRPSPAQFADEARQGLIPLRAKLVHIRQILEAEVYEPPSDQDRAKVQAAAAAWLNRGGETEPGRPRPTPEAVAAAREDVLHEHGAKFREVAVGSLAQLHARIKSKAPAQEGAA
;
A
#
# COMPACT_ATOMS: atom_id res chain seq x y z
N MET A 1 -10.38 -12.35 -9.16
CA MET A 1 -10.29 -13.79 -8.82
C MET A 1 -11.36 -14.12 -7.79
N LYS A 2 -12.05 -15.26 -7.92
CA LYS A 2 -13.11 -15.67 -6.98
C LYS A 2 -12.49 -16.42 -5.78
N PRO A 3 -13.03 -16.27 -4.56
CA PRO A 3 -12.63 -17.07 -3.40
C PRO A 3 -12.83 -18.57 -3.64
N CYS A 4 -12.02 -19.41 -2.99
CA CYS A 4 -12.29 -20.85 -3.01
C CYS A 4 -13.53 -21.16 -2.18
N ARG A 5 -14.49 -21.92 -2.73
CA ARG A 5 -15.72 -22.33 -2.02
C ARG A 5 -15.68 -23.78 -1.53
N VAL A 6 -14.70 -24.55 -1.97
CA VAL A 6 -14.58 -25.99 -1.66
C VAL A 6 -13.59 -26.15 -0.52
N ARG A 7 -14.10 -26.42 0.68
CA ARG A 7 -13.30 -26.56 1.90
C ARG A 7 -12.20 -27.63 1.77
N ALA A 8 -12.53 -28.78 1.19
CA ALA A 8 -11.58 -29.88 1.01
C ALA A 8 -10.31 -29.50 0.22
N HIS A 9 -10.40 -28.54 -0.71
CA HIS A 9 -9.23 -28.05 -1.44
C HIS A 9 -8.31 -27.22 -0.54
N VAL A 10 -8.87 -26.40 0.33
CA VAL A 10 -8.10 -25.61 1.32
C VAL A 10 -7.48 -26.54 2.35
N ASP A 11 -8.25 -27.52 2.86
CA ASP A 11 -7.78 -28.53 3.80
C ASP A 11 -6.56 -29.29 3.26
N THR A 12 -6.59 -29.69 1.99
CA THR A 12 -5.48 -30.41 1.34
C THR A 12 -4.20 -29.57 1.29
N VAL A 13 -4.32 -28.27 0.99
CA VAL A 13 -3.16 -27.37 0.93
C VAL A 13 -2.61 -27.09 2.32
N VAL A 14 -3.49 -26.85 3.29
CA VAL A 14 -3.12 -26.67 4.71
C VAL A 14 -2.42 -27.93 5.23
N ALA A 15 -2.99 -29.12 5.02
CA ALA A 15 -2.38 -30.39 5.41
C ALA A 15 -0.98 -30.56 4.81
N ARG A 16 -0.77 -30.19 3.54
CA ARG A 16 0.54 -30.25 2.89
C ARG A 16 1.55 -29.27 3.47
N ILE A 17 1.12 -28.08 3.93
CA ILE A 17 1.98 -27.15 4.68
C ILE A 17 2.33 -27.78 6.03
N LEU A 18 1.34 -28.30 6.75
CA LEU A 18 1.50 -28.90 8.07
C LEU A 18 2.38 -30.16 8.06
N LEU A 19 2.46 -30.88 6.93
CA LEU A 19 3.38 -32.02 6.76
C LEU A 19 4.84 -31.60 6.48
N GLY A 20 5.06 -30.42 5.90
CA GLY A 20 6.40 -29.90 5.56
C GLY A 20 7.13 -29.24 6.74
N PHE A 21 6.40 -28.90 7.79
CA PHE A 21 6.95 -28.50 9.09
C PHE A 21 6.83 -29.71 10.00
N GLU A 22 7.95 -30.16 10.60
CA GLU A 22 7.96 -31.38 11.40
C GLU A 22 6.74 -31.43 12.32
N GLN A 23 5.97 -32.50 12.12
CA GLN A 23 4.72 -32.80 12.79
C GLN A 23 4.80 -32.43 14.27
N GLY A 24 3.73 -31.80 14.76
CA GLY A 24 3.61 -31.37 16.15
C GLY A 24 4.18 -32.41 17.11
N ARG A 25 5.19 -32.01 17.90
CA ARG A 25 5.58 -32.77 19.09
C ARG A 25 4.32 -32.99 19.93
N GLY A 26 3.74 -34.19 19.84
CA GLY A 26 2.75 -34.73 20.76
C GLY A 26 1.27 -34.40 20.53
N ARG A 27 0.84 -33.79 19.41
CA ARG A 27 -0.57 -33.45 19.22
C ARG A 27 -1.39 -34.62 18.66
N GLY A 28 -2.44 -35.01 19.38
CA GLY A 28 -3.38 -36.07 18.97
C GLY A 28 -4.25 -35.66 17.75
N GLY A 29 -4.92 -36.62 17.12
CA GLY A 29 -5.72 -36.38 15.90
C GLY A 29 -6.77 -35.28 16.02
N ALA A 30 -7.37 -35.10 17.20
CA ALA A 30 -8.34 -34.04 17.47
C ALA A 30 -7.71 -32.63 17.46
N GLU A 31 -6.51 -32.49 18.01
CA GLU A 31 -5.81 -31.20 18.06
C GLU A 31 -5.29 -30.78 16.68
N ASN A 32 -4.94 -31.76 15.83
CA ASN A 32 -4.62 -31.48 14.43
C ASN A 32 -5.85 -31.02 13.64
N ALA A 33 -7.02 -31.61 13.89
CA ALA A 33 -8.26 -31.17 13.26
C ALA A 33 -8.64 -29.73 13.65
N LEU A 34 -8.47 -29.37 14.92
CA LEU A 34 -8.63 -27.99 15.41
C LEU A 34 -7.66 -27.03 14.72
N LEU A 35 -6.39 -27.39 14.65
CA LEU A 35 -5.39 -26.56 13.98
C LEU A 35 -5.73 -26.35 12.50
N VAL A 36 -6.13 -27.40 11.78
CA VAL A 36 -6.56 -27.25 10.37
C VAL A 36 -7.74 -26.31 10.26
N ALA A 37 -8.73 -26.40 11.18
CA ALA A 37 -9.87 -25.50 11.19
C ALA A 37 -9.45 -24.03 11.38
N GLU A 38 -8.50 -23.73 12.28
CA GLU A 38 -7.96 -22.37 12.49
C GLU A 38 -7.31 -21.81 11.21
N TYR A 39 -6.56 -22.61 10.45
CA TYR A 39 -6.01 -22.18 9.17
C TYR A 39 -7.10 -21.94 8.12
N VAL A 40 -8.09 -22.82 8.05
CA VAL A 40 -9.19 -22.69 7.08
C VAL A 40 -9.98 -21.41 7.34
N GLU A 41 -10.26 -21.10 8.60
CA GLU A 41 -10.92 -19.87 9.02
C GLU A 41 -10.07 -18.65 8.69
N ALA A 42 -8.78 -18.65 9.00
CA ALA A 42 -7.87 -17.55 8.69
C ALA A 42 -7.76 -17.27 7.16
N LEU A 43 -7.99 -18.29 6.34
CA LEU A 43 -7.92 -18.24 4.88
C LEU A 43 -9.24 -17.92 4.19
N GLU A 44 -10.31 -17.67 4.96
CA GLU A 44 -11.62 -17.35 4.41
C GLU A 44 -11.55 -16.13 3.46
N GLY A 45 -12.26 -16.23 2.34
CA GLY A 45 -12.32 -15.17 1.34
C GLY A 45 -11.11 -15.09 0.39
N LEU A 46 -10.06 -15.90 0.60
CA LEU A 46 -8.89 -15.90 -0.27
C LEU A 46 -9.03 -16.87 -1.47
N PRO A 47 -8.47 -16.53 -2.66
CA PRO A 47 -8.45 -17.44 -3.80
C PRO A 47 -7.50 -18.63 -3.57
N LEU A 48 -7.89 -19.83 -4.03
CA LEU A 48 -7.08 -21.05 -3.87
C LEU A 48 -5.68 -20.93 -4.46
N ALA A 49 -5.54 -20.32 -5.64
CA ALA A 49 -4.24 -20.13 -6.29
C ALA A 49 -3.27 -19.31 -5.43
N VAL A 50 -3.80 -18.36 -4.63
CA VAL A 50 -3.01 -17.49 -3.76
C VAL A 50 -2.59 -18.26 -2.50
N ILE A 51 -3.49 -19.06 -1.95
CA ILE A 51 -3.20 -19.99 -0.84
C ILE A 51 -2.11 -20.98 -1.25
N GLN A 52 -2.20 -21.56 -2.45
CA GLN A 52 -1.18 -22.46 -2.99
C GLN A 52 0.17 -21.76 -3.20
N ALA A 53 0.16 -20.54 -3.75
CA ALA A 53 1.39 -19.77 -3.94
C ALA A 53 2.05 -19.40 -2.60
N ALA A 54 1.27 -19.02 -1.59
CA ALA A 54 1.77 -18.79 -0.24
C ALA A 54 2.36 -20.08 0.38
N ALA A 55 1.68 -21.21 0.20
CA ALA A 55 2.16 -22.52 0.64
C ALA A 55 3.54 -22.86 0.05
N SER A 56 3.75 -22.59 -1.25
CA SER A 56 5.05 -22.78 -1.90
C SER A 56 6.11 -21.84 -1.33
N ARG A 57 5.81 -20.55 -1.13
CA ARG A 57 6.77 -19.59 -0.56
C ARG A 57 7.27 -19.99 0.84
N PHE A 58 6.39 -20.49 1.70
CA PHE A 58 6.80 -21.01 3.01
C PHE A 58 7.67 -22.26 2.89
N ARG A 59 7.33 -23.19 1.98
CA ARG A 59 8.13 -24.40 1.74
C ARG A 59 9.53 -24.07 1.21
N ASP A 60 9.60 -23.15 0.27
CA ASP A 60 10.83 -22.78 -0.44
C ASP A 60 11.64 -21.72 0.33
N LYS A 61 11.16 -21.26 1.50
CA LYS A 61 11.75 -20.20 2.33
C LYS A 61 11.93 -18.87 1.58
N THR A 62 10.99 -18.56 0.70
CA THR A 62 10.95 -17.35 -0.13
C THR A 62 9.77 -16.44 0.23
N THR A 63 9.45 -16.37 1.52
CA THR A 63 8.32 -15.57 2.03
C THR A 63 8.53 -14.08 1.79
N ILE A 64 7.45 -13.38 1.49
CA ILE A 64 7.41 -11.92 1.31
C ILE A 64 7.57 -11.25 2.68
N LEU A 65 6.87 -11.78 3.68
CA LEU A 65 6.95 -11.33 5.06
C LEU A 65 8.08 -12.05 5.80
N ARG A 66 8.66 -11.35 6.79
CA ARG A 66 9.66 -11.94 7.67
C ARG A 66 9.01 -13.06 8.50
N TRP A 67 9.59 -14.24 8.40
CA TRP A 67 9.17 -15.44 9.12
C TRP A 67 10.41 -16.26 9.49
N ASP A 68 10.38 -16.91 10.65
CA ASP A 68 11.47 -17.79 11.11
C ASP A 68 11.22 -19.22 10.59
N PRO A 69 12.07 -19.75 9.69
CA PRO A 69 11.90 -21.09 9.12
C PRO A 69 12.00 -22.23 10.13
N ALA A 70 12.51 -21.98 11.33
CA ALA A 70 12.56 -22.97 12.41
C ALA A 70 11.17 -23.29 12.97
N TRP A 71 10.19 -22.38 12.78
CA TRP A 71 8.85 -22.51 13.34
C TRP A 71 7.81 -22.54 12.24
N ARG A 72 6.77 -23.35 12.44
CA ARG A 72 5.58 -23.30 11.57
C ARG A 72 4.96 -21.89 11.60
N PRO A 73 4.57 -21.31 10.46
CA PRO A 73 3.89 -20.01 10.44
C PRO A 73 2.54 -20.11 11.14
N SER A 74 2.14 -19.12 11.94
CA SER A 74 0.79 -19.10 12.51
C SER A 74 -0.29 -18.96 11.43
N PRO A 75 -1.57 -19.32 11.71
CA PRO A 75 -2.67 -19.10 10.77
C PRO A 75 -2.76 -17.65 10.26
N ALA A 76 -2.57 -16.68 11.17
CA ALA A 76 -2.56 -15.26 10.83
C ALA A 76 -1.38 -14.89 9.91
N GLN A 77 -0.16 -15.35 10.25
CA GLN A 77 1.02 -15.11 9.42
C GLN A 77 0.87 -15.69 8.02
N PHE A 78 0.28 -16.89 7.92
CA PHE A 78 0.03 -17.54 6.65
C PHE A 78 -1.00 -16.77 5.80
N ALA A 79 -2.09 -16.32 6.42
CA ALA A 79 -3.10 -15.50 5.77
C ALA A 79 -2.54 -14.15 5.29
N ASP A 80 -1.68 -13.50 6.07
CA ASP A 80 -1.05 -12.24 5.71
C ASP A 80 -0.07 -12.40 4.55
N GLU A 81 0.73 -13.46 4.54
CA GLU A 81 1.60 -13.81 3.43
C GLU A 81 0.80 -14.05 2.12
N ALA A 82 -0.36 -14.70 2.23
CA ALA A 82 -1.27 -14.90 1.11
C ALA A 82 -1.86 -13.56 0.61
N ARG A 83 -2.30 -12.68 1.52
CA ARG A 83 -2.80 -11.33 1.18
C ARG A 83 -1.73 -10.48 0.52
N GLN A 84 -0.50 -10.50 1.02
CA GLN A 84 0.62 -9.75 0.46
C GLN A 84 0.96 -10.21 -0.97
N GLY A 85 0.98 -11.53 -1.20
CA GLY A 85 1.19 -12.09 -2.54
C GLY A 85 0.12 -11.68 -3.56
N LEU A 86 -1.03 -11.21 -3.10
CA LEU A 86 -2.14 -10.79 -3.94
C LEU A 86 -1.99 -9.32 -4.43
N ILE A 87 -1.23 -8.49 -3.72
CA ILE A 87 -1.04 -7.07 -4.07
C ILE A 87 -0.45 -6.88 -5.48
N PRO A 88 0.66 -7.55 -5.85
CA PRO A 88 1.23 -7.37 -7.19
C PRO A 88 0.28 -7.85 -8.30
N LEU A 89 -0.50 -8.91 -8.04
CA LEU A 89 -1.49 -9.44 -8.99
C LEU A 89 -2.63 -8.45 -9.20
N ARG A 90 -3.14 -7.83 -8.13
CA ARG A 90 -4.15 -6.77 -8.23
C ARG A 90 -3.63 -5.56 -8.99
N ALA A 91 -2.40 -5.13 -8.69
CA ALA A 91 -1.78 -4.01 -9.41
C ALA A 91 -1.68 -4.28 -10.92
N LYS A 92 -1.24 -5.49 -11.31
CA LYS A 92 -1.19 -5.90 -12.72
C LYS A 92 -2.57 -5.92 -13.38
N LEU A 93 -3.60 -6.41 -12.69
CA LEU A 93 -4.96 -6.43 -13.22
C LEU A 93 -5.52 -5.03 -13.42
N VAL A 94 -5.25 -4.09 -12.49
CA VAL A 94 -5.63 -2.68 -12.66
C VAL A 94 -4.91 -2.08 -13.86
N HIS A 95 -3.61 -2.33 -14.01
CA HIS A 95 -2.84 -1.84 -15.15
C HIS A 95 -3.35 -2.39 -16.49
N ILE A 96 -3.63 -3.69 -16.57
CA ILE A 96 -4.21 -4.30 -17.77
C ILE A 96 -5.56 -3.67 -18.09
N ARG A 97 -6.40 -3.45 -17.07
CA ARG A 97 -7.69 -2.80 -17.24
C ARG A 97 -7.54 -1.38 -17.78
N GLN A 98 -6.59 -0.60 -17.27
CA GLN A 98 -6.28 0.74 -17.79
C GLN A 98 -5.87 0.70 -19.26
N ILE A 99 -5.09 -0.31 -19.68
CA ILE A 99 -4.70 -0.48 -21.09
C ILE A 99 -5.91 -0.85 -21.95
N LEU A 100 -6.73 -1.79 -21.49
CA LEU A 100 -7.89 -2.29 -22.25
C LEU A 100 -9.02 -1.25 -22.34
N GLU A 101 -9.18 -0.43 -21.31
CA GLU A 101 -10.14 0.68 -21.26
C GLU A 101 -9.54 2.00 -21.78
N ALA A 102 -8.29 2.01 -22.23
CA ALA A 102 -7.71 3.20 -22.83
C ALA A 102 -8.42 3.50 -24.15
N GLU A 103 -8.98 4.70 -24.25
CA GLU A 103 -9.50 5.22 -25.51
C GLU A 103 -8.34 5.31 -26.52
N VAL A 104 -8.56 4.76 -27.71
CA VAL A 104 -7.56 4.83 -28.79
C VAL A 104 -7.48 6.28 -29.22
N TYR A 105 -6.37 6.94 -28.88
CA TYR A 105 -6.10 8.29 -29.31
C TYR A 105 -5.94 8.31 -30.84
N GLU A 106 -6.92 8.89 -31.54
CA GLU A 106 -6.72 9.25 -32.94
C GLU A 106 -5.71 10.41 -32.99
N PRO A 107 -4.58 10.25 -33.70
CA PRO A 107 -3.63 11.34 -33.83
C PRO A 107 -4.31 12.54 -34.49
N PRO A 108 -4.03 13.78 -34.07
CA PRO A 108 -4.71 14.96 -34.60
C PRO A 108 -4.49 15.04 -36.09
N SER A 109 -5.57 15.28 -36.84
CA SER A 109 -5.51 15.51 -38.28
C SER A 109 -4.63 16.72 -38.60
N ASP A 110 -4.10 16.80 -39.81
CA ASP A 110 -3.30 17.95 -40.24
C ASP A 110 -4.10 19.26 -40.16
N GLN A 111 -5.43 19.20 -40.33
CA GLN A 111 -6.31 20.35 -40.14
C GLN A 111 -6.39 20.80 -38.69
N ASP A 112 -6.46 19.87 -37.73
CA ASP A 112 -6.48 20.22 -36.30
C ASP A 112 -5.14 20.74 -35.82
N ARG A 113 -4.04 20.21 -36.36
CA ARG A 113 -2.70 20.75 -36.13
C ARG A 113 -2.59 22.18 -36.65
N ALA A 114 -3.11 22.45 -37.85
CA ALA A 114 -3.12 23.79 -38.43
C ALA A 114 -4.00 24.77 -37.61
N LYS A 115 -5.17 24.32 -37.11
CA LYS A 115 -6.01 25.13 -36.21
C LYS A 115 -5.29 25.47 -34.91
N VAL A 116 -4.61 24.50 -34.30
CA VAL A 116 -3.84 24.72 -33.08
C VAL A 116 -2.65 25.65 -33.32
N GLN A 117 -1.93 25.49 -34.44
CA GLN A 117 -0.84 26.41 -34.81
C GLN A 117 -1.34 27.83 -35.06
N ALA A 118 -2.48 27.99 -35.74
CA ALA A 118 -3.10 29.29 -35.95
C ALA A 118 -3.57 29.92 -34.62
N ALA A 119 -4.16 29.14 -33.73
CA ALA A 119 -4.57 29.59 -32.40
C ALA A 119 -3.36 29.98 -31.53
N ALA A 120 -2.28 29.21 -31.57
CA ALA A 120 -1.03 29.49 -30.87
C ALA A 120 -0.35 30.76 -31.41
N ALA A 121 -0.30 30.93 -32.74
CA ALA A 121 0.19 32.16 -33.38
C ALA A 121 -0.67 33.37 -33.01
N ALA A 122 -2.00 33.23 -33.00
CA ALA A 122 -2.91 34.29 -32.58
C ALA A 122 -2.80 34.63 -31.08
N TRP A 123 -2.41 33.67 -30.23
CA TRP A 123 -2.15 33.91 -28.81
C TRP A 123 -0.80 34.61 -28.58
N LEU A 124 0.25 34.19 -29.30
CA LEU A 124 1.56 34.83 -29.28
C LEU A 124 1.51 36.27 -29.82
N ASN A 125 0.77 36.49 -30.91
CA ASN A 125 0.58 37.82 -31.48
C ASN A 125 -0.27 38.74 -30.58
N ARG A 126 -1.09 38.17 -29.69
CA ARG A 126 -1.78 38.90 -28.61
C ARG A 126 -0.90 39.13 -27.37
N GLY A 127 0.40 38.81 -27.43
CA GLY A 127 1.36 39.07 -26.34
C GLY A 127 1.11 38.26 -25.06
N GLY A 128 0.25 37.23 -25.10
CA GLY A 128 -0.15 36.51 -23.89
C GLY A 128 -0.94 37.36 -22.90
N GLU A 129 -1.73 38.33 -23.37
CA GLU A 129 -2.69 39.04 -22.52
C GLU A 129 -3.69 38.03 -21.94
N THR A 130 -3.61 37.83 -20.63
CA THR A 130 -4.69 37.27 -19.81
C THR A 130 -5.96 38.07 -20.05
N GLU A 131 -7.12 37.43 -19.85
CA GLU A 131 -8.44 38.06 -19.94
C GLU A 131 -8.46 39.54 -19.53
N PRO A 132 -9.17 40.40 -20.27
CA PRO A 132 -9.23 41.83 -19.97
C PRO A 132 -9.70 42.02 -18.53
N GLY A 133 -8.77 42.43 -17.65
CA GLY A 133 -9.03 42.66 -16.22
C GLY A 133 -8.12 41.92 -15.23
N ARG A 134 -7.28 40.96 -15.66
CA ARG A 134 -6.30 40.32 -14.75
C ARG A 134 -4.86 40.72 -15.10
N PRO A 135 -4.28 41.74 -14.43
CA PRO A 135 -2.89 42.09 -14.64
C PRO A 135 -1.99 40.92 -14.25
N ARG A 136 -0.97 40.65 -15.07
CA ARG A 136 0.05 39.65 -14.78
C ARG A 136 0.78 40.08 -13.50
N PRO A 137 0.84 39.23 -12.46
CA PRO A 137 1.56 39.58 -11.23
C PRO A 137 3.03 39.81 -11.58
N THR A 138 3.59 40.89 -11.07
CA THR A 138 5.00 41.21 -11.25
C THR A 138 5.87 40.12 -10.61
N PRO A 139 7.11 39.91 -11.08
CA PRO A 139 8.02 38.96 -10.44
C PRO A 139 8.18 39.19 -8.93
N GLU A 140 8.15 40.45 -8.49
CA GLU A 140 8.17 40.85 -7.08
C GLU A 140 6.91 40.40 -6.33
N ALA A 141 5.72 40.56 -6.92
CA ALA A 141 4.47 40.09 -6.32
C ALA A 141 4.44 38.56 -6.18
N VAL A 142 5.03 37.83 -7.13
CA VAL A 142 5.17 36.38 -7.06
C VAL A 142 6.19 35.97 -5.98
N ALA A 143 7.27 36.72 -5.81
CA ALA A 143 8.25 36.47 -4.75
C ALA A 143 7.65 36.69 -3.35
N ALA A 144 6.95 37.81 -3.14
CA ALA A 144 6.26 38.10 -1.88
C ALA A 144 5.21 37.03 -1.54
N ALA A 145 4.39 36.62 -2.51
CA ALA A 145 3.40 35.56 -2.30
C ALA A 145 4.04 34.20 -1.94
N ARG A 146 5.25 33.91 -2.44
CA ARG A 146 5.99 32.70 -2.07
C ARG A 146 6.54 32.78 -0.65
N GLU A 147 7.05 33.94 -0.24
CA GLU A 147 7.52 34.17 1.13
C GLU A 147 6.38 34.07 2.15
N ASP A 148 5.23 34.66 1.86
CA ASP A 148 4.04 34.58 2.72
C ASP A 148 3.60 33.12 2.96
N VAL A 149 3.58 32.31 1.90
CA VAL A 149 3.24 30.88 1.99
C VAL A 149 4.29 30.11 2.81
N LEU A 150 5.58 30.44 2.66
CA LEU A 150 6.65 29.82 3.45
C LEU A 150 6.53 30.20 4.94
N HIS A 151 6.19 31.45 5.25
CA HIS A 151 5.94 31.90 6.62
C HIS A 151 4.73 31.22 7.25
N GLU A 152 3.64 31.06 6.50
CA GLU A 152 2.44 30.36 6.94
C GLU A 152 2.72 28.87 7.22
N HIS A 153 3.42 28.18 6.31
CA HIS A 153 3.85 26.81 6.53
C HIS A 153 4.79 26.69 7.73
N GLY A 154 5.75 27.60 7.87
CA GLY A 154 6.64 27.65 9.03
C GLY A 154 5.91 27.85 10.36
N ALA A 155 4.85 28.66 10.38
CA ALA A 155 4.01 28.86 11.56
C ALA A 155 3.26 27.56 11.93
N LYS A 156 2.62 26.92 10.94
CA LYS A 156 1.94 25.62 11.12
C LYS A 156 2.90 24.54 11.64
N PHE A 157 4.12 24.48 11.12
CA PHE A 157 5.15 23.56 11.61
C PHE A 157 5.54 23.82 13.07
N ARG A 158 5.69 25.09 13.47
CA ARG A 158 6.03 25.45 14.86
C ARG A 158 4.92 25.07 15.83
N GLU A 159 3.66 25.30 15.49
CA GLU A 159 2.52 24.92 16.34
C GLU A 159 2.47 23.40 16.57
N VAL A 160 2.63 22.61 15.50
CA VAL A 160 2.67 21.14 15.58
C VAL A 160 3.91 20.64 16.34
N ALA A 161 5.06 21.30 16.17
CA ALA A 161 6.29 20.97 16.87
C ALA A 161 6.20 21.24 18.38
N VAL A 162 5.60 22.36 18.79
CA VAL A 162 5.41 22.69 20.22
C VAL A 162 4.49 21.67 20.90
N GLY A 163 3.39 21.28 20.24
CA GLY A 163 2.50 20.23 20.75
C GLY A 163 3.18 18.88 20.90
N SER A 164 3.94 18.45 19.89
CA SER A 164 4.63 17.16 19.91
C SER A 164 5.82 17.11 20.89
N LEU A 165 6.56 18.20 21.06
CA LEU A 165 7.64 18.32 22.05
C LEU A 165 7.10 18.36 23.49
N ALA A 166 5.97 19.03 23.73
CA ALA A 166 5.31 19.01 25.04
C ALA A 166 4.82 17.60 25.42
N GLN A 167 4.26 16.88 24.46
CA GLN A 167 3.86 15.47 24.64
C GLN A 167 5.07 14.55 24.89
N LEU A 168 6.17 14.76 24.18
CA LEU A 168 7.42 14.02 24.40
C LEU A 168 7.99 14.28 25.80
N HIS A 169 8.03 15.54 26.24
CA HIS A 169 8.50 15.93 27.56
C HIS A 169 7.63 15.35 28.68
N ALA A 170 6.29 15.38 28.51
CA ALA A 170 5.36 14.73 29.43
C ALA A 170 5.61 13.21 29.52
N ARG A 171 5.89 12.55 28.39
CA ARG A 171 6.20 11.12 28.32
C ARG A 171 7.55 10.76 28.95
N ILE A 172 8.55 11.63 28.85
CA ILE A 172 9.84 11.47 29.54
C ILE A 172 9.64 11.60 31.05
N LYS A 173 8.91 12.64 31.50
CA LYS A 173 8.61 12.86 32.93
C LYS A 173 7.79 11.73 33.54
N SER A 174 6.83 11.15 32.81
CA SER A 174 6.06 9.99 33.29
C SER A 174 6.88 8.71 33.37
N LYS A 175 7.99 8.60 32.62
CA LYS A 175 8.87 7.42 32.62
C LYS A 175 9.99 7.52 33.66
N ALA A 176 10.33 8.73 34.10
CA ALA A 176 11.36 9.00 35.11
C ALA A 176 11.14 8.36 36.50
N PRO A 177 9.92 8.30 37.10
CA PRO A 177 9.76 7.71 38.44
C PRO A 177 9.92 6.18 38.46
N ALA A 178 10.04 5.51 37.31
CA ALA A 178 10.27 4.07 37.23
C ALA A 178 11.76 3.67 37.30
N GLN A 179 12.70 4.63 37.28
CA GLN A 179 14.15 4.34 37.30
C GLN A 179 14.86 4.66 38.63
N GLU A 180 14.23 5.36 39.58
CA GLU A 180 14.82 5.62 40.91
C GLU A 180 14.59 4.50 41.95
N GLY A 181 13.85 3.44 41.59
CA GLY A 181 13.59 2.28 42.47
C GLY A 181 14.44 1.04 42.19
N ALA A 182 15.44 1.13 41.31
CA ALA A 182 16.32 0.02 40.95
C ALA A 182 17.80 0.44 41.09
N ALA A 183 18.22 0.68 42.32
CA ALA A 183 19.61 0.73 42.74
C ALA A 183 19.77 -0.05 44.04
#